data_AF-A0ABD0NQW1-F1
#
_entry.id   AF-A0ABD0NQW1-F1
#
_cell.length_a   1.000
_cell.length_b   1.000
_cell.length_c   1.000
_cell.angle_alpha   90.00
_cell.angle_beta   90.00
_cell.angle_gamma   90.00
#
_symmetry.space_group_name_H-M   'P 1'
#
loop_
_entity.id
_entity.type
_entity.pdbx_description
1 polymer ?
#
loop_
_entity_poly.entity_id
_entity_poly.type
_entity_poly.pdbx_seq_one_letter_code
_entity_poly.pdbx_strand_id
1 'polypeptide(L)'
;AKDEDYEIFRLRMAIYDSFNEDNQETLKSALTSVLQEKSQDQCWSEAAVDKCPIWSPEKCKQIKTLLKIVVEQRMKNADDRENKADKLSTSLKREVCRMGKQVQKDLLRVVRNLRECYPPDFDICRTYAQLYHEAFSTRLQVLARSKISCEECLYILSWIVDYYPK
;
A
#
# COMPACT_ATOMS: atom_id res chain seq x y z
N ALA A 1 4.27 17.38 18.16
CA ALA A 1 5.69 16.96 18.02
C ALA A 1 5.93 15.55 18.59
N LYS A 2 6.31 15.34 19.86
CA LYS A 2 6.66 13.98 20.36
C LYS A 2 5.50 12.97 20.36
N ASP A 3 4.29 13.43 20.66
CA ASP A 3 3.10 12.58 20.69
C ASP A 3 2.59 12.25 19.28
N GLU A 4 2.60 13.24 18.37
CA GLU A 4 2.23 13.04 16.97
C GLU A 4 3.17 12.08 16.23
N ASP A 5 4.49 12.17 16.45
CA ASP A 5 5.45 11.25 15.85
C ASP A 5 5.24 9.81 16.33
N TYR A 6 4.83 9.63 17.60
CA TYR A 6 4.49 8.33 18.16
C TYR A 6 3.22 7.75 17.52
N GLU A 7 2.15 8.55 17.38
CA GLU A 7 0.91 8.10 16.75
C GLU A 7 1.10 7.76 15.26
N ILE A 8 1.91 8.54 14.55
CA ILE A 8 2.28 8.27 13.15
C ILE A 8 3.05 6.95 13.05
N PHE A 9 3.99 6.71 13.96
CA PHE A 9 4.75 5.46 14.00
C PHE A 9 3.83 4.27 14.33
N ARG A 10 2.95 4.40 15.33
CA ARG A 10 1.96 3.37 15.67
C ARG A 10 1.05 3.05 14.51
N LEU A 11 0.54 4.06 13.81
CA LEU A 11 -0.30 3.87 12.63
C LEU A 11 0.46 3.14 11.52
N ARG A 12 1.72 3.52 11.25
CA ARG A 12 2.55 2.84 10.25
C ARG A 12 2.72 1.36 10.57
N MET A 13 3.01 1.02 11.83
CA MET A 13 3.17 -0.37 12.27
C MET A 13 1.86 -1.14 12.13
N ALA A 14 0.75 -0.57 12.62
CA ALA A 14 -0.57 -1.20 12.50
C ALA A 14 -0.96 -1.47 11.03
N ILE A 15 -0.70 -0.52 10.13
CA ILE A 15 -0.91 -0.70 8.68
C ILE A 15 -0.03 -1.84 8.15
N TYR A 16 1.25 -1.87 8.48
CA TYR A 16 2.16 -2.92 7.99
C TYR A 16 1.75 -4.31 8.47
N ASP A 17 1.40 -4.43 9.75
CA ASP A 17 1.01 -5.69 10.39
C ASP A 17 -0.35 -6.17 9.88
N SER A 18 -1.23 -5.26 9.44
CA SER A 18 -2.54 -5.62 8.88
C SER A 18 -2.51 -6.49 7.64
N PHE A 19 -1.37 -6.51 6.95
CA PHE A 19 -1.14 -7.39 5.82
C PHE A 19 -0.56 -8.76 6.19
N ASN A 20 -0.10 -8.95 7.43
CA ASN A 20 0.53 -10.18 7.91
C ASN A 20 -0.36 -10.92 8.94
N GLU A 21 -1.01 -10.15 9.81
CA GLU A 21 -1.81 -10.60 10.93
C GLU A 21 -3.22 -9.99 10.85
N ASP A 22 -4.20 -10.66 11.46
CA ASP A 22 -5.57 -10.15 11.57
C ASP A 22 -5.65 -9.16 12.73
N ASN A 23 -5.13 -7.95 12.50
CA ASN A 23 -5.03 -6.88 13.49
C ASN A 23 -6.00 -5.70 13.22
N GLN A 24 -7.13 -5.98 12.57
CA GLN A 24 -8.09 -4.96 12.10
C GLN A 24 -8.50 -3.99 13.21
N GLU A 25 -8.70 -4.48 14.43
CA GLU A 25 -9.05 -3.65 15.58
C GLU A 25 -7.90 -2.73 16.03
N THR A 26 -6.65 -3.19 15.95
CA THR A 26 -5.47 -2.34 16.19
C THR A 26 -5.35 -1.26 15.12
N LEU A 27 -5.62 -1.59 13.86
CA LEU A 27 -5.63 -0.62 12.76
C LEU A 27 -6.75 0.42 12.93
N LYS A 28 -7.97 -0.03 13.25
CA LYS A 28 -9.11 0.86 13.53
C LYS A 28 -8.82 1.77 14.72
N SER A 29 -8.25 1.23 15.79
CA SER A 29 -7.86 2.00 16.97
C SER A 29 -6.80 3.05 16.62
N ALA A 30 -5.72 2.69 15.92
CA ALA A 30 -4.68 3.63 15.50
C ALA A 30 -5.21 4.71 14.54
N LEU A 31 -6.08 4.34 13.61
CA LEU A 31 -6.77 5.30 12.73
C LEU A 31 -7.66 6.24 13.56
N THR A 32 -8.40 5.70 14.51
CA THR A 32 -9.26 6.51 15.39
C THR A 32 -8.44 7.45 16.27
N SER A 33 -7.27 7.05 16.79
CA SER A 33 -6.38 7.93 17.54
C SER A 33 -5.87 9.10 16.70
N VAL A 34 -5.40 8.84 15.49
CA VAL A 34 -4.94 9.89 14.54
C VAL A 34 -6.08 10.79 14.08
N LEU A 35 -7.32 10.29 14.13
CA LEU A 35 -8.54 11.02 13.79
C LEU A 35 -9.18 11.77 14.98
N GLN A 36 -9.09 11.24 16.21
CA GLN A 36 -9.71 11.81 17.42
C GLN A 36 -9.06 13.11 17.86
N GLU A 37 -7.83 13.40 17.43
CA GLU A 37 -7.22 14.74 17.58
C GLU A 37 -8.10 15.84 16.94
N LYS A 38 -9.02 15.49 16.04
CA LYS A 38 -10.05 16.41 15.48
C LYS A 38 -11.17 16.77 16.45
N SER A 39 -11.44 15.94 17.47
CA SER A 39 -12.60 16.15 18.36
C SER A 39 -12.42 17.33 19.33
N GLN A 40 -11.20 17.85 19.49
CA GLN A 40 -10.93 19.06 20.26
C GLN A 40 -10.82 20.33 19.39
N ASP A 41 -10.37 20.24 18.14
CA ASP A 41 -10.14 21.41 17.29
C ASP A 41 -11.32 21.80 16.39
N GLN A 42 -12.32 20.92 16.23
CA GLN A 42 -13.34 21.06 15.18
C GLN A 42 -14.75 21.40 15.70
N CYS A 43 -14.88 21.99 16.89
CA CYS A 43 -16.17 22.42 17.44
C CYS A 43 -16.64 23.82 17.00
N TRP A 44 -15.90 24.61 16.21
CA TRP A 44 -16.45 25.87 15.68
C TRP A 44 -15.95 26.18 14.27
N SER A 45 -16.73 25.76 13.27
CA SER A 45 -17.05 26.65 12.14
C SER A 45 -18.34 26.13 11.50
N GLU A 46 -19.44 26.74 11.92
CA GLU A 46 -20.77 26.61 11.35
C GLU A 46 -20.75 27.10 9.89
N ALA A 47 -20.44 26.23 8.92
CA ALA A 47 -20.76 26.48 7.52
C ALA A 47 -20.68 25.20 6.67
N ALA A 48 -21.79 24.92 5.98
CA ALA A 48 -22.00 23.93 4.92
C ALA A 48 -22.27 22.47 5.35
N VAL A 49 -23.57 22.17 5.40
CA VAL A 49 -24.22 20.89 5.71
C VAL A 49 -24.01 19.78 4.67
N ASP A 50 -23.26 19.97 3.58
CA ASP A 50 -23.35 19.01 2.46
C ASP A 50 -22.06 18.58 1.75
N LYS A 51 -20.89 18.70 2.39
CA LYS A 51 -19.61 18.03 2.04
C LYS A 51 -18.49 18.53 2.94
N CYS A 52 -18.54 18.21 4.23
CA CYS A 52 -17.33 18.33 5.03
C CYS A 52 -16.52 17.03 4.80
N PRO A 53 -15.34 17.06 4.17
CA PRO A 53 -14.49 15.89 4.20
C PRO A 53 -14.16 15.62 5.68
N ILE A 54 -14.47 14.41 6.15
CA ILE A 54 -14.22 13.92 7.51
C ILE A 54 -12.72 14.05 7.90
N TRP A 55 -11.85 14.41 6.95
CA TRP A 55 -10.39 14.45 7.06
C TRP A 55 -9.81 15.86 6.93
N SER A 56 -8.83 16.20 7.77
CA SER A 56 -7.96 17.34 7.49
C SER A 56 -7.13 17.01 6.24
N PRO A 57 -7.04 17.90 5.24
CA PRO A 57 -6.24 17.68 4.04
C PRO A 57 -4.79 17.27 4.34
N GLU A 58 -4.22 17.74 5.43
CA GLU A 58 -2.84 17.45 5.83
C GLU A 58 -2.67 16.02 6.37
N LYS A 59 -3.53 15.58 7.31
CA LYS A 59 -3.48 14.22 7.84
C LYS A 59 -3.84 13.18 6.76
N CYS A 60 -4.74 13.52 5.84
CA CYS A 60 -5.04 12.71 4.67
C CYS A 60 -3.80 12.49 3.77
N LYS A 61 -3.01 13.56 3.54
CA LYS A 61 -1.73 13.45 2.83
C LYS A 61 -0.74 12.58 3.61
N GLN A 62 -0.63 12.76 4.93
CA GLN A 62 0.25 11.95 5.77
C GLN A 62 -0.08 10.46 5.69
N ILE A 63 -1.36 10.09 5.81
CA ILE A 63 -1.79 8.69 5.68
C ILE A 63 -1.43 8.14 4.30
N LYS A 64 -1.71 8.87 3.22
CA LYS A 64 -1.31 8.45 1.87
C LYS A 64 0.21 8.23 1.74
N THR A 65 1.02 9.10 2.36
CA THR A 65 2.47 8.93 2.43
C THR A 65 2.86 7.67 3.21
N LEU A 66 2.23 7.40 4.35
CA LEU A 66 2.47 6.17 5.12
C LEU A 66 2.09 4.92 4.32
N LEU A 67 0.94 4.94 3.65
CA LEU A 67 0.51 3.86 2.77
C LEU A 67 1.56 3.60 1.68
N LYS A 68 2.08 4.66 1.04
CA LYS A 68 3.14 4.55 0.03
C LYS A 68 4.39 3.87 0.60
N ILE A 69 4.87 4.33 1.76
CA ILE A 69 6.05 3.75 2.42
C ILE A 69 5.84 2.26 2.73
N VAL A 70 4.66 1.89 3.24
CA VAL A 70 4.34 0.48 3.54
C VAL A 70 4.31 -0.35 2.26
N VAL A 71 3.65 0.13 1.20
CA VAL A 71 3.61 -0.57 -0.10
C VAL A 71 5.01 -0.78 -0.65
N GLU A 72 5.85 0.25 -0.68
CA GLU A 72 7.23 0.15 -1.17
C GLU A 72 8.05 -0.85 -0.33
N GLN A 73 7.90 -0.84 0.99
CA GLN A 73 8.55 -1.81 1.88
C GLN A 73 8.11 -3.24 1.57
N ARG A 74 6.81 -3.46 1.35
CA ARG A 74 6.27 -4.79 1.03
C ARG A 74 6.72 -5.29 -0.35
N MET A 75 6.78 -4.40 -1.33
CA MET A 75 7.30 -4.72 -2.66
C MET A 75 8.79 -5.08 -2.63
N LYS A 76 9.60 -4.39 -1.82
CA LYS A 76 11.02 -4.74 -1.61
C LYS A 76 11.19 -6.08 -0.90
N ASN A 77 10.38 -6.33 0.14
CA ASN A 77 10.45 -7.56 0.93
C ASN A 77 9.77 -8.77 0.24
N ALA A 78 9.21 -8.60 -0.96
CA ALA A 78 8.59 -9.69 -1.72
C ALA A 78 9.60 -10.79 -2.06
N ASP A 79 10.86 -10.41 -2.24
CA ASP A 79 11.95 -11.33 -2.59
C ASP A 79 12.38 -12.27 -1.44
N ASP A 80 12.20 -11.84 -0.18
CA ASP A 80 12.69 -12.56 1.00
C ASP A 80 11.69 -13.59 1.54
N ARG A 81 10.40 -13.42 1.25
CA ARG A 81 9.32 -14.22 1.86
C ARG A 81 8.99 -15.50 1.11
N GLU A 82 9.30 -15.58 -0.19
CA GLU A 82 8.97 -16.73 -1.02
C GLU A 82 10.23 -17.61 -1.27
N ASN A 83 10.57 -18.44 -0.28
CA ASN A 83 11.71 -19.38 -0.34
C ASN A 83 11.42 -20.67 -1.15
N LYS A 84 10.26 -20.78 -1.80
CA LYS A 84 9.91 -21.98 -2.57
C LYS A 84 10.63 -21.96 -3.91
N ALA A 85 11.83 -22.54 -3.94
CA ALA A 85 12.48 -23.13 -5.13
C ALA A 85 11.95 -22.56 -6.47
N ASP A 86 12.12 -21.26 -6.67
CA ASP A 86 11.54 -20.61 -7.84
C ASP A 86 12.32 -21.13 -9.05
N LYS A 87 11.66 -22.00 -9.83
CA LYS A 87 12.22 -22.66 -11.02
C LYS A 87 12.50 -21.68 -12.17
N LEU A 88 12.51 -20.38 -11.90
CA LEU A 88 12.75 -19.35 -12.89
C LEU A 88 14.25 -19.16 -13.09
N SER A 89 14.64 -19.13 -14.36
CA SER A 89 16.03 -19.20 -14.81
C SER A 89 16.89 -18.00 -14.38
N THR A 90 16.29 -16.81 -14.17
CA THR A 90 17.04 -15.59 -13.85
C THR A 90 16.52 -14.88 -12.60
N SER A 91 17.39 -14.10 -11.96
CA SER A 91 17.03 -13.29 -10.79
C SER A 91 15.93 -12.29 -11.12
N LEU A 92 15.96 -11.69 -12.30
CA LEU A 92 14.94 -10.74 -12.76
C LEU A 92 13.57 -11.40 -12.88
N LYS A 93 13.50 -12.59 -13.49
CA LYS A 93 12.24 -13.32 -13.63
C LYS A 93 11.63 -13.65 -12.26
N ARG A 94 12.46 -14.08 -11.31
CA ARG A 94 12.07 -14.36 -9.93
C ARG A 94 11.51 -13.11 -9.24
N GLU A 95 12.25 -12.03 -9.31
CA GLU A 95 11.85 -10.76 -8.70
C GLU A 95 10.50 -10.26 -9.25
N VAL A 96 10.35 -10.18 -10.58
CA VAL A 96 9.10 -9.73 -11.21
C VAL A 96 7.92 -10.64 -10.83
N CYS A 97 8.13 -11.95 -10.82
CA CYS A 97 7.10 -12.92 -10.44
C CYS A 97 6.63 -12.72 -8.98
N ARG A 98 7.58 -12.61 -8.06
CA ARG A 98 7.30 -12.44 -6.62
C ARG A 98 6.62 -11.12 -6.35
N MET A 99 7.09 -10.04 -6.98
CA MET A 99 6.44 -8.74 -6.92
C MET A 99 5.00 -8.81 -7.41
N GLY A 100 4.74 -9.48 -8.54
CA GLY A 100 3.39 -9.64 -9.07
C GLY A 100 2.46 -10.41 -8.11
N LYS A 101 2.94 -11.52 -7.55
CA LYS A 101 2.19 -12.27 -6.53
C LYS A 101 1.93 -11.45 -5.27
N GLN A 102 2.92 -10.66 -4.84
CA GLN A 102 2.80 -9.78 -3.69
C GLN A 102 1.70 -8.72 -3.91
N VAL A 103 1.67 -8.08 -5.08
CA VAL A 103 0.61 -7.15 -5.48
C VAL A 103 -0.75 -7.83 -5.39
N GLN A 104 -0.90 -9.01 -6.02
CA GLN A 104 -2.17 -9.73 -6.04
C GLN A 104 -2.63 -10.08 -4.62
N LYS A 105 -1.74 -10.66 -3.80
CA LYS A 105 -2.04 -11.05 -2.42
C LYS A 105 -2.48 -9.86 -1.58
N ASP A 106 -1.75 -8.75 -1.66
CA ASP A 106 -2.00 -7.58 -0.85
C ASP A 106 -3.28 -6.86 -1.28
N LEU A 107 -3.54 -6.71 -2.58
CA LEU A 107 -4.78 -6.11 -3.07
C LEU A 107 -6.01 -6.94 -2.70
N LEU A 108 -5.92 -8.28 -2.77
CA LEU A 108 -7.00 -9.15 -2.30
C LEU A 108 -7.25 -8.96 -0.79
N ARG A 109 -6.21 -8.80 0.01
CA ARG A 109 -6.33 -8.55 1.45
C ARG A 109 -6.91 -7.16 1.74
N VAL A 110 -6.55 -6.15 0.95
CA VAL A 110 -7.15 -4.81 1.05
C VAL A 110 -8.66 -4.87 0.85
N VAL A 111 -9.11 -5.55 -0.21
CA VAL A 111 -10.53 -5.65 -0.56
C VAL A 111 -11.31 -6.44 0.49
N ARG A 112 -10.74 -7.52 1.04
CA ARG A 112 -11.42 -8.40 1.98
C ARG A 112 -11.39 -7.91 3.43
N ASN A 113 -10.26 -7.39 3.89
CA ASN A 113 -10.02 -7.17 5.32
C ASN A 113 -9.77 -5.70 5.66
N LEU A 114 -9.06 -4.95 4.81
CA LEU A 114 -8.67 -3.60 5.18
C LEU A 114 -9.73 -2.57 4.85
N ARG A 115 -10.56 -2.80 3.82
CA ARG A 115 -11.62 -1.88 3.41
C ARG A 115 -12.51 -1.44 4.58
N GLU A 116 -12.87 -2.36 5.47
CA GLU A 116 -13.75 -2.11 6.62
C GLU A 116 -13.08 -1.33 7.77
N CYS A 117 -11.74 -1.25 7.76
CA CYS A 117 -10.99 -0.49 8.75
C CYS A 117 -10.93 1.01 8.42
N TYR A 118 -11.21 1.39 7.17
CA TYR A 118 -11.18 2.77 6.72
C TYR A 118 -12.60 3.32 6.56
N PRO A 119 -12.82 4.61 6.85
CA PRO A 119 -14.07 5.30 6.55
C PRO A 119 -14.47 5.19 5.07
N PRO A 120 -15.77 5.14 4.75
CA PRO A 120 -16.27 4.92 3.39
C PRO A 120 -15.88 6.02 2.40
N ASP A 121 -15.64 7.24 2.88
CA ASP A 121 -15.22 8.38 2.05
C ASP A 121 -13.76 8.27 1.59
N PHE A 122 -12.97 7.41 2.21
CA PHE A 122 -11.60 7.15 1.83
C PHE A 122 -11.56 5.95 0.88
N ASP A 123 -11.43 6.20 -0.43
CA ASP A 123 -11.32 5.16 -1.45
C ASP A 123 -9.96 4.42 -1.33
N ILE A 124 -9.87 3.58 -0.30
CA ILE A 124 -8.66 2.87 0.11
C ILE A 124 -8.27 1.83 -0.95
N CYS A 125 -9.25 1.19 -1.58
CA CYS A 125 -9.04 0.22 -2.64
C CYS A 125 -8.36 0.89 -3.85
N ARG A 126 -8.90 2.02 -4.33
CA ARG A 126 -8.25 2.78 -5.42
C ARG A 126 -6.88 3.28 -5.02
N THR A 127 -6.74 3.79 -3.80
CA THR A 127 -5.46 4.32 -3.30
C THR A 127 -4.38 3.23 -3.30
N TYR A 128 -4.65 2.05 -2.74
CA TYR A 128 -3.70 0.94 -2.79
C TYR A 128 -3.44 0.46 -4.21
N ALA A 129 -4.46 0.34 -5.06
CA ALA A 129 -4.27 -0.06 -6.45
C ALA A 129 -3.30 0.87 -7.18
N GLN A 130 -3.44 2.19 -7.00
CA GLN A 130 -2.53 3.19 -7.56
C GLN A 130 -1.12 3.07 -6.99
N LEU A 131 -0.98 2.91 -5.67
CA LEU A 131 0.33 2.80 -5.02
C LEU A 131 1.09 1.55 -5.45
N TYR A 132 0.41 0.39 -5.51
CA TYR A 132 1.01 -0.85 -6.00
C TYR A 132 1.35 -0.77 -7.48
N HIS A 133 0.50 -0.14 -8.29
CA HIS A 133 0.78 0.10 -9.70
C HIS A 133 2.02 0.98 -9.91
N GLU A 134 2.12 2.10 -9.18
CA GLU A 134 3.27 3.00 -9.24
C GLU A 134 4.56 2.28 -8.82
N ALA A 135 4.52 1.55 -7.71
CA ALA A 135 5.68 0.82 -7.19
C ALA A 135 6.14 -0.29 -8.15
N PHE A 136 5.20 -1.08 -8.68
CA PHE A 136 5.50 -2.15 -9.63
C PHE A 136 6.05 -1.59 -10.95
N SER A 137 5.40 -0.57 -11.52
CA SER A 137 5.83 0.07 -12.76
C SER A 137 7.20 0.71 -12.64
N THR A 138 7.46 1.42 -11.53
CA THR A 138 8.76 2.05 -11.25
C THR A 138 9.86 1.00 -11.21
N ARG A 139 9.62 -0.14 -10.56
CA ARG A 139 10.61 -1.22 -10.49
C ARG A 139 10.83 -1.89 -11.83
N LEU A 140 9.77 -2.17 -12.60
CA LEU A 140 9.91 -2.70 -13.96
C LEU A 140 10.73 -1.78 -14.86
N GLN A 141 10.55 -0.46 -14.76
CA GLN A 141 11.36 0.50 -15.51
C GLN A 141 12.84 0.45 -15.11
N VAL A 142 13.14 0.30 -13.82
CA VAL A 142 14.53 0.14 -13.33
C VAL A 142 15.16 -1.14 -13.89
N LEU A 143 14.41 -2.25 -13.86
CA LEU A 143 14.87 -3.53 -14.42
C LEU A 143 15.08 -3.44 -15.94
N ALA A 144 14.16 -2.80 -16.67
CA ALA A 144 14.25 -2.63 -18.11
C ALA A 144 15.40 -1.72 -18.58
N ARG A 145 15.84 -0.77 -17.74
CA ARG A 145 17.02 0.08 -18.01
C ARG A 145 18.35 -0.63 -17.74
N SER A 146 18.31 -1.79 -17.09
CA SER A 146 19.49 -2.60 -16.84
C SER A 146 19.86 -3.42 -18.07
N LYS A 147 21.07 -3.98 -18.11
CA LYS A 147 21.47 -4.88 -19.21
C LYS A 147 20.72 -6.22 -19.07
N ILE A 148 19.60 -6.34 -19.78
CA ILE A 148 18.75 -7.54 -19.78
C ILE A 148 18.87 -8.31 -21.10
N SER A 149 18.64 -9.62 -21.04
CA SER A 149 18.55 -10.47 -22.23
C SER A 149 17.23 -10.28 -22.97
N CYS A 150 17.17 -10.68 -24.25
CA CYS A 150 15.91 -10.68 -25.01
C CYS A 150 14.82 -11.52 -24.32
N GLU A 151 15.22 -12.64 -23.71
CA GLU A 151 14.30 -13.53 -22.98
C GLU A 151 13.69 -12.84 -21.74
N GLU A 152 14.48 -12.06 -21.01
CA GLU A 152 14.01 -11.27 -19.86
C GLU A 152 13.14 -10.09 -20.30
N CYS A 153 13.46 -9.46 -21.43
CA CYS A 153 12.63 -8.42 -22.02
C CYS A 153 11.25 -8.96 -22.39
N LEU A 154 11.19 -10.09 -23.10
CA LEU A 154 9.93 -10.78 -23.43
C LEU A 154 9.15 -11.15 -22.16
N TYR A 155 9.85 -11.55 -21.10
CA TYR A 155 9.21 -11.87 -19.84
C TYR A 155 8.57 -10.63 -19.18
N ILE A 156 9.28 -9.50 -19.11
CA ILE A 156 8.70 -8.24 -18.61
C ILE A 156 7.48 -7.84 -19.44
N LEU A 157 7.56 -7.94 -20.78
CA LEU A 157 6.46 -7.62 -21.67
C LEU A 157 5.22 -8.51 -21.43
N SER A 158 5.41 -9.81 -21.24
CA SER A 158 4.30 -10.71 -20.90
C SER A 158 3.66 -10.32 -19.56
N TRP A 159 4.44 -9.85 -18.57
CA TRP A 159 3.85 -9.32 -17.34
C TRP A 159 2.98 -8.09 -17.57
N ILE A 160 3.40 -7.18 -18.44
CA ILE A 160 2.63 -5.96 -18.74
C ILE A 160 1.36 -6.27 -19.53
N VAL A 161 1.42 -7.21 -20.48
CA VAL A 161 0.32 -7.48 -21.42
C VAL A 161 -0.62 -8.59 -20.92
N ASP A 162 -0.06 -9.67 -20.39
CA ASP A 162 -0.81 -10.91 -20.16
C ASP A 162 -1.17 -11.16 -18.70
N TYR A 163 -0.31 -10.76 -17.74
CA TYR A 163 -0.49 -11.10 -16.33
C TYR A 163 -1.02 -9.94 -15.48
N TYR A 164 -0.46 -8.74 -15.62
CA TYR A 164 -0.83 -7.60 -14.78
C TYR A 164 -2.25 -7.05 -15.02
N PRO A 165 -2.77 -7.01 -16.27
CA PRO A 165 -4.13 -6.51 -16.52
C PRO A 165 -5.26 -7.47 -16.13
N LYS A 166 -4.95 -8.72 -15.78
CA LYS A 166 -5.93 -9.77 -15.44
C LYS A 166 -6.06 -9.94 -13.94
#